data_AF-W4F1U9-F1
#
_entry.id   AF-W4F1U9-F1
#
_cell.length_a   1.000
_cell.length_b   1.000
_cell.length_c   1.000
_cell.angle_alpha   90.00
_cell.angle_beta   90.00
_cell.angle_gamma   90.00
#
_symmetry.space_group_name_H-M   'P 1'
#
loop_
_entity.id
_entity.type
_entity.pdbx_description
1 polymer ?
#
loop_
_entity_poly.entity_id
_entity_poly.type
_entity_poly.pdbx_seq_one_letter_code
_entity_poly.pdbx_strand_id
1 'polypeptide(L)'
;MDEFVIKVHLHPIGYKQSLNEIEIYEYMKARNNEDLLAEMVYVNEDICIQRYYENLELRDNQTYELNVVEDNRMSPRLRGLLRELDQRFDSFDLKDSSNFGLNAERNLVLIDFGMTKSLYEMEWVPLAEAGELPQIYFEKCRACGIEKELRMYGQADKDKRCYACGKQ
;
A
#
# COMPACT_ATOMS: atom_id res chain seq x y z
N MET A 1 11.53 -18.67 -10.30
CA MET A 1 10.11 -19.09 -10.23
C MET A 1 9.35 -17.80 -10.08
N ASP A 2 8.35 -17.54 -10.92
CA ASP A 2 7.51 -16.35 -10.72
C ASP A 2 6.62 -16.60 -9.51
N GLU A 3 6.86 -15.83 -8.44
CA GLU A 3 6.06 -15.89 -7.22
C GLU A 3 4.93 -14.86 -7.32
N PHE A 4 3.76 -15.21 -6.76
CA PHE A 4 2.56 -14.39 -6.80
C PHE A 4 2.01 -14.20 -5.39
N VAL A 5 1.35 -13.07 -5.16
CA VAL A 5 0.56 -12.81 -3.96
C VAL A 5 -0.93 -12.81 -4.31
N ILE A 6 -1.73 -13.32 -3.38
CA ILE A 6 -3.18 -13.23 -3.42
C ILE A 6 -3.58 -12.21 -2.35
N LYS A 7 -4.08 -11.04 -2.76
CA LYS A 7 -4.66 -10.07 -1.83
C LYS A 7 -6.16 -10.37 -1.72
N VAL A 8 -6.65 -10.55 -0.49
CA VAL A 8 -8.07 -10.80 -0.22
C VAL A 8 -8.76 -9.48 0.09
N HIS A 9 -9.89 -9.20 -0.56
CA HIS A 9 -10.67 -7.99 -0.33
C HIS A 9 -11.55 -8.17 0.92
N LEU A 10 -11.08 -7.69 2.06
CA LEU A 10 -11.86 -7.72 3.31
C LEU A 10 -13.02 -6.71 3.34
N HIS A 11 -13.02 -5.77 2.40
CA HIS A 11 -14.03 -4.71 2.24
C HIS A 11 -14.14 -4.33 0.76
N PRO A 12 -15.31 -3.85 0.26
CA PRO A 12 -15.47 -3.42 -1.14
C PRO A 12 -14.46 -2.36 -1.63
N ILE A 13 -13.89 -1.58 -0.72
CA ILE A 13 -12.81 -0.63 -1.05
C ILE A 13 -11.57 -1.35 -1.60
N GLY A 14 -11.23 -2.55 -1.08
CA GLY A 14 -10.11 -3.34 -1.59
C GLY A 14 -10.33 -3.74 -3.06
N TYR A 15 -11.55 -4.14 -3.42
CA TYR A 15 -11.87 -4.44 -4.82
C TYR A 15 -11.76 -3.19 -5.71
N LYS A 16 -12.26 -2.05 -5.24
CA LYS A 16 -12.12 -0.76 -5.97
C LYS A 16 -10.65 -0.39 -6.19
N GLN A 17 -9.79 -0.59 -5.19
CA GLN A 17 -8.35 -0.38 -5.34
C GLN A 17 -7.76 -1.28 -6.40
N SER A 18 -8.06 -2.58 -6.38
CA SER A 18 -7.51 -3.50 -7.37
C SER A 18 -8.04 -3.30 -8.79
N LEU A 19 -9.26 -2.77 -8.96
CA LEU A 19 -9.73 -2.29 -10.26
C LEU A 19 -8.91 -1.10 -10.76
N ASN A 20 -8.54 -0.17 -9.88
CA ASN A 20 -7.64 0.93 -10.24
C ASN A 20 -6.23 0.41 -10.55
N GLU A 21 -5.69 -0.54 -9.77
CA GLU A 21 -4.37 -1.13 -10.01
C GLU A 21 -4.31 -1.76 -11.42
N ILE A 22 -5.31 -2.57 -11.81
CA ILE A 22 -5.28 -3.20 -13.14
C ILE A 22 -5.43 -2.18 -14.27
N GLU A 23 -6.25 -1.13 -14.10
CA GLU A 23 -6.36 -0.04 -15.08
C GLU A 23 -5.04 0.70 -15.26
N ILE A 24 -4.40 1.09 -14.15
CA ILE A 24 -3.11 1.77 -14.13
C ILE A 24 -2.04 0.88 -14.77
N TYR A 25 -1.99 -0.40 -14.40
CA TYR A 25 -1.00 -1.34 -14.92
C TYR A 25 -1.10 -1.48 -16.45
N GLU A 26 -2.29 -1.71 -16.98
CA GLU A 26 -2.49 -1.84 -18.43
C GLU A 26 -2.16 -0.54 -19.18
N TYR A 27 -2.48 0.62 -18.58
CA TYR A 27 -2.11 1.90 -19.15
C TYR A 27 -0.58 2.12 -19.20
N MET A 28 0.14 1.73 -18.15
CA MET A 28 1.60 1.85 -18.06
C MET A 28 2.31 0.83 -18.96
N LYS A 29 1.77 -0.37 -19.09
CA LYS A 29 2.23 -1.41 -20.02
C LYS A 29 2.14 -0.97 -21.47
N ALA A 30 1.04 -0.31 -21.86
CA ALA A 30 0.93 0.29 -23.19
C ALA A 30 1.99 1.38 -23.48
N ARG A 31 2.75 1.82 -22.47
CA ARG A 31 3.80 2.84 -22.54
C ARG A 31 5.20 2.30 -22.25
N ASN A 32 5.38 0.98 -22.17
CA ASN A 32 6.66 0.32 -21.83
C ASN A 32 7.19 0.74 -20.44
N ASN A 33 6.30 0.86 -19.45
CA ASN A 33 6.65 1.14 -18.06
C ASN A 33 6.18 0.05 -17.09
N GLU A 34 5.71 -1.10 -17.60
CA GLU A 34 5.23 -2.22 -16.79
C GLU A 34 6.29 -2.80 -15.86
N ASP A 35 7.58 -2.65 -16.16
CA ASP A 35 8.70 -3.11 -15.33
C ASP A 35 8.83 -2.35 -13.99
N LEU A 36 8.16 -1.20 -13.87
CA LEU A 36 8.18 -0.35 -12.69
C LEU A 36 7.02 -0.61 -11.72
N LEU A 37 6.05 -1.43 -12.12
CA LEU A 37 4.90 -1.81 -11.30
C LEU A 37 4.82 -3.33 -11.19
N ALA A 38 4.25 -3.80 -10.09
CA ALA A 38 3.93 -5.20 -9.94
C ALA A 38 2.77 -5.59 -10.85
N GLU A 39 3.00 -6.62 -11.65
CA GLU A 39 2.04 -7.11 -12.65
C GLU A 39 0.73 -7.54 -12.00
N MET A 40 -0.37 -6.97 -12.49
CA MET A 40 -1.73 -7.35 -12.14
C MET A 40 -2.18 -8.50 -13.04
N VAL A 41 -2.31 -9.71 -12.46
CA VAL A 41 -2.60 -10.94 -13.21
C VAL A 41 -4.10 -11.20 -13.28
N TYR A 42 -4.81 -10.97 -12.18
CA TYR A 42 -6.22 -11.29 -12.05
C TYR A 42 -6.88 -10.41 -10.98
N VAL A 43 -8.12 -10.01 -11.22
CA VAL A 43 -8.95 -9.27 -10.25
C VAL A 43 -10.38 -9.77 -10.34
N ASN A 44 -11.00 -10.03 -9.21
CA ASN A 44 -12.45 -10.19 -9.06
C ASN A 44 -12.91 -9.53 -7.75
N GLU A 45 -14.19 -9.66 -7.40
CA GLU A 45 -14.76 -9.03 -6.21
C GLU A 45 -14.11 -9.49 -4.90
N ASP A 46 -13.63 -10.74 -4.83
CA ASP A 46 -13.12 -11.35 -3.60
C ASP A 46 -11.60 -11.21 -3.44
N ILE A 47 -10.85 -11.24 -4.54
CA ILE A 47 -9.38 -11.30 -4.55
C ILE A 47 -8.76 -10.54 -5.73
N CYS A 48 -7.50 -10.18 -5.58
CA CYS A 48 -6.60 -9.92 -6.69
C CYS A 48 -5.34 -10.79 -6.61
N ILE A 49 -4.75 -11.07 -7.77
CA ILE A 49 -3.49 -11.79 -7.91
C ILE A 49 -2.48 -10.85 -8.56
N GLN A 50 -1.36 -10.64 -7.89
CA GLN A 50 -0.30 -9.75 -8.33
C GLN A 50 1.04 -10.48 -8.26
N ARG A 51 1.98 -10.12 -9.13
CA ARG A 51 3.36 -10.61 -9.03
C ARG A 51 3.99 -10.18 -7.70
N TYR A 52 4.66 -11.12 -7.04
CA TYR A 52 5.34 -10.86 -5.77
C TYR A 52 6.70 -10.17 -5.97
N TYR A 53 7.00 -9.24 -5.08
CA TYR A 53 8.30 -8.59 -4.93
C TYR A 53 8.67 -8.57 -3.45
N GLU A 54 9.97 -8.67 -3.16
CA GLU A 54 10.48 -8.64 -1.79
C GLU A 54 10.17 -7.27 -1.15
N ASN A 55 9.48 -7.25 -0.01
CA ASN A 55 9.16 -6.01 0.70
C ASN A 55 10.44 -5.29 1.13
N LEU A 56 10.39 -3.96 1.23
CA LEU A 56 11.47 -3.20 1.86
C LEU A 56 11.57 -3.53 3.36
N GLU A 57 12.79 -3.52 3.88
CA GLU A 57 13.03 -3.67 5.31
C GLU A 57 12.41 -2.50 6.09
N LEU A 58 11.73 -2.82 7.19
CA LEU A 58 11.21 -1.82 8.12
C LEU A 58 12.37 -1.11 8.84
N ARG A 59 12.17 0.17 9.16
CA ARG A 59 13.07 0.94 10.03
C ARG A 59 12.43 1.07 11.40
N ASP A 60 13.12 0.63 12.45
CA ASP A 60 12.57 0.61 13.82
C ASP A 60 11.21 -0.10 13.94
N ASN A 61 10.99 -1.14 13.12
CA ASN A 61 9.73 -1.88 12.96
C ASN A 61 8.57 -1.05 12.40
N GLN A 62 8.85 -0.04 11.57
CA GLN A 62 7.87 0.84 10.96
C GLN A 62 8.16 1.01 9.46
N THR A 63 7.10 1.32 8.69
CA THR A 63 7.26 1.88 7.35
C THR A 63 7.89 3.26 7.44
N TYR A 64 8.32 3.80 6.31
CA TYR A 64 8.95 5.11 6.24
C TYR A 64 8.71 5.75 4.89
N GLU A 65 8.67 7.07 4.84
CA GLU A 65 8.54 7.79 3.58
C GLU A 65 9.85 7.70 2.79
N LEU A 66 9.78 7.24 1.54
CA LEU A 66 10.92 7.23 0.63
C LEU A 66 11.28 8.66 0.23
N ASN A 67 12.54 9.03 0.42
CA ASN A 67 13.07 10.27 -0.13
C ASN A 67 13.29 10.11 -1.65
N VAL A 68 12.29 10.49 -2.44
CA VAL A 68 12.32 10.40 -3.92
C VAL A 68 13.51 11.15 -4.58
N VAL A 69 14.15 12.09 -3.87
CA VAL A 69 15.31 12.85 -4.36
C VAL A 69 16.62 12.13 -4.05
N GLU A 70 16.76 11.59 -2.84
CA GLU A 70 18.02 11.08 -2.31
C GLU A 70 18.16 9.55 -2.36
N ASP A 71 17.05 8.81 -2.50
CA ASP A 71 17.11 7.34 -2.56
C ASP A 71 17.80 6.89 -3.86
N ASN A 72 18.92 6.20 -3.71
CA ASN A 72 19.76 5.75 -4.82
C ASN A 72 19.07 4.71 -5.73
N ARG A 73 18.01 4.04 -5.24
CA ARG A 73 17.20 3.11 -6.02
C ARG A 73 16.12 3.83 -6.84
N MET A 74 15.88 5.11 -6.57
CA MET A 74 14.87 5.92 -7.25
C MET A 74 15.38 6.36 -8.63
N SER A 75 14.95 5.66 -9.67
CA SER A 75 15.32 5.99 -11.05
C SER A 75 14.59 7.23 -11.58
N PRO A 76 15.13 7.95 -12.58
CA PRO A 76 14.40 9.03 -13.25
C PRO A 76 13.06 8.58 -13.86
N ARG A 77 12.99 7.35 -14.39
CA ARG A 77 11.75 6.77 -14.94
C ARG A 77 10.70 6.60 -13.84
N LEU A 78 11.08 6.01 -12.70
CA LEU A 78 10.17 5.83 -11.57
C LEU A 78 9.67 7.18 -11.02
N ARG A 79 10.54 8.20 -10.90
CA ARG A 79 10.10 9.56 -10.53
C ARG A 79 9.12 10.18 -11.53
N GLY A 80 9.27 9.89 -12.81
CA GLY A 80 8.34 10.34 -13.85
C GLY A 80 6.98 9.66 -13.68
N LEU A 81 7.00 8.34 -13.50
CA LEU A 81 5.82 7.53 -13.27
C LEU A 81 5.05 7.95 -12.02
N LEU A 82 5.72 8.18 -10.87
CA LEU A 82 5.07 8.64 -9.64
C LEU A 82 4.33 9.97 -9.84
N ARG A 83 4.90 10.89 -10.64
CA ARG A 83 4.22 12.15 -10.98
C ARG A 83 3.03 11.93 -11.91
N GLU A 84 3.13 11.00 -12.85
CA GLU A 84 2.01 10.67 -13.73
C GLU A 84 0.86 10.02 -12.96
N LEU A 85 1.16 9.12 -12.01
CA LEU A 85 0.17 8.53 -11.11
C LEU A 85 -0.59 9.59 -10.30
N ASP A 86 0.14 10.48 -9.64
CA ASP A 86 -0.44 11.60 -8.88
C ASP A 86 -1.33 12.49 -9.77
N GLN A 87 -0.83 12.93 -10.93
CA GLN A 87 -1.52 13.91 -11.77
C GLN A 87 -2.69 13.34 -12.58
N ARG A 88 -2.61 12.07 -12.99
CA ARG A 88 -3.55 11.48 -13.96
C ARG A 88 -4.55 10.54 -13.32
N PHE A 89 -4.13 9.83 -12.27
CA PHE A 89 -4.94 8.80 -11.62
C PHE A 89 -5.39 9.21 -10.22
N ASP A 90 -5.01 10.41 -9.76
CA ASP A 90 -5.29 10.87 -8.39
C ASP A 90 -4.71 9.87 -7.36
N SER A 91 -3.64 9.15 -7.71
CA SER A 91 -3.07 8.12 -6.85
C SER A 91 -2.50 8.73 -5.56
N PHE A 92 -2.79 8.10 -4.43
CA PHE A 92 -2.48 8.59 -3.11
C PHE A 92 -1.41 7.73 -2.43
N ASP A 93 -0.72 8.31 -1.44
CA ASP A 93 0.28 7.62 -0.61
C ASP A 93 1.45 6.95 -1.36
N LEU A 94 1.82 7.50 -2.52
CA LEU A 94 2.82 6.93 -3.43
C LEU A 94 4.27 6.87 -2.91
N LYS A 95 4.53 7.28 -1.67
CA LYS A 95 5.89 7.37 -1.11
C LYS A 95 6.11 6.50 0.12
N ASP A 96 5.06 5.89 0.68
CA ASP A 96 5.24 4.96 1.78
C ASP A 96 6.06 3.74 1.32
N SER A 97 7.06 3.35 2.09
CA SER A 97 7.93 2.23 1.75
C SER A 97 7.20 0.89 1.64
N SER A 98 6.03 0.71 2.26
CA SER A 98 5.21 -0.50 2.08
C SER A 98 4.61 -0.62 0.68
N ASN A 99 4.53 0.48 -0.06
CA ASN A 99 3.96 0.50 -1.41
C ASN A 99 5.00 0.11 -2.47
N PHE A 100 6.21 -0.26 -2.04
CA PHE A 100 7.30 -0.70 -2.90
C PHE A 100 7.80 -2.09 -2.51
N GLY A 101 8.31 -2.79 -3.51
CA GLY A 101 9.10 -4.00 -3.38
C GLY A 101 10.41 -3.90 -4.16
N LEU A 102 11.25 -4.93 -4.03
CA LEU A 102 12.51 -5.06 -4.75
C LEU A 102 12.42 -6.19 -5.78
N ASN A 103 12.87 -5.90 -6.99
CA ASN A 103 13.09 -6.91 -8.01
C ASN A 103 14.43 -7.64 -7.81
N ALA A 104 14.73 -8.62 -8.67
CA ALA A 104 15.98 -9.41 -8.58
C ALA A 104 17.25 -8.55 -8.72
N GLU A 105 17.18 -7.42 -9.43
CA GLU A 105 18.26 -6.46 -9.59
C GLU A 105 18.32 -5.40 -8.46
N ARG A 106 17.51 -5.54 -7.40
CA ARG A 106 17.41 -4.61 -6.26
C ARG A 106 16.89 -3.21 -6.63
N ASN A 107 16.16 -3.10 -7.74
CA ASN A 107 15.45 -1.88 -8.12
C ASN A 107 14.08 -1.82 -7.46
N LEU A 108 13.60 -0.60 -7.20
CA LEU A 108 12.25 -0.36 -6.68
C LEU A 108 11.19 -0.66 -7.73
N VAL A 109 10.15 -1.38 -7.30
CA VAL A 109 8.93 -1.65 -8.06
C VAL A 109 7.74 -1.25 -7.19
N LEU A 110 6.75 -0.54 -7.74
CA LEU A 110 5.51 -0.22 -7.04
C LEU A 110 4.63 -1.47 -6.94
N ILE A 111 4.28 -1.86 -5.71
CA ILE A 111 3.45 -3.04 -5.43
C ILE A 111 2.03 -2.68 -4.96
N ASP A 112 1.82 -1.44 -4.54
CA ASP A 112 0.51 -0.90 -4.18
C ASP A 112 0.36 0.51 -4.74
N PHE A 113 -0.61 0.69 -5.63
CA PHE A 113 -0.80 1.92 -6.39
C PHE A 113 -2.27 2.15 -6.78
N GLY A 114 -3.20 1.42 -6.17
CA GLY A 114 -4.63 1.45 -6.49
C GLY A 114 -5.44 2.47 -5.69
N MET A 115 -4.90 2.97 -4.59
CA MET A 115 -5.60 3.96 -3.77
C MET A 115 -5.58 5.32 -4.46
N THR A 116 -6.75 5.92 -4.65
CA THR A 116 -6.88 7.31 -5.08
C THR A 116 -7.20 8.21 -3.89
N LYS A 117 -6.85 9.49 -3.98
CA LYS A 117 -7.14 10.46 -2.93
C LYS A 117 -8.65 10.61 -2.73
N SER A 118 -9.41 10.65 -3.82
CA SER A 118 -10.87 10.65 -3.77
C SER A 118 -11.43 9.42 -3.04
N LEU A 119 -10.97 8.21 -3.36
CA LEU A 119 -11.42 6.98 -2.68
C LEU A 119 -11.05 7.00 -1.19
N TYR A 120 -9.85 7.47 -0.86
CA TYR A 120 -9.39 7.62 0.52
C TYR A 120 -10.25 8.61 1.31
N GLU A 121 -10.43 9.84 0.81
CA GLU A 121 -11.11 10.91 1.52
C GLU A 121 -12.64 10.71 1.57
N MET A 122 -13.25 10.19 0.50
CA MET A 122 -14.71 10.09 0.40
C MET A 122 -15.29 8.79 0.94
N GLU A 123 -14.51 7.70 0.96
CA GLU A 123 -14.99 6.38 1.40
C GLU A 123 -14.21 5.84 2.59
N TRP A 124 -12.88 5.81 2.52
CA TRP A 124 -12.07 5.19 3.56
C TRP A 124 -12.14 5.97 4.88
N VAL A 125 -11.92 7.29 4.86
CA VAL A 125 -11.90 8.15 6.05
C VAL A 125 -13.22 8.07 6.83
N PRO A 126 -14.41 8.24 6.22
CA PRO A 126 -15.69 8.13 6.95
C PRO A 126 -15.87 6.78 7.67
N LEU A 127 -15.52 5.68 7.02
CA LEU A 127 -15.64 4.33 7.59
C LEU A 127 -14.62 4.10 8.72
N ALA A 128 -13.42 4.63 8.56
CA ALA A 128 -12.37 4.55 9.56
C ALA A 128 -12.71 5.36 10.82
N GLU A 129 -13.30 6.54 10.67
CA GLU A 129 -13.81 7.37 11.77
C GLU A 129 -14.99 6.72 12.49
N ALA A 130 -15.88 6.05 11.74
CA ALA A 130 -16.99 5.26 12.27
C ALA A 130 -16.54 3.97 12.98
N GLY A 131 -15.29 3.55 12.79
CA GLY A 131 -14.72 2.32 13.36
C GLY A 131 -15.11 1.05 12.61
N GLU A 132 -15.62 1.18 11.38
CA GLU A 132 -15.86 0.05 10.48
C GLU A 132 -14.57 -0.44 9.83
N LEU A 133 -13.62 0.48 9.58
CA LEU A 133 -12.26 0.18 9.13
C LEU A 133 -11.23 0.52 10.21
N PRO A 134 -10.14 -0.26 10.33
CA PRO A 134 -9.06 0.06 11.25
C PRO A 134 -8.22 1.24 10.73
N GLN A 135 -7.92 2.17 11.64
CA GLN A 135 -6.90 3.21 11.47
C GLN A 135 -5.57 2.71 12.07
N ILE A 136 -4.44 3.04 11.46
CA ILE A 136 -3.13 2.68 12.01
C ILE A 136 -2.57 3.85 12.83
N TYR A 137 -2.20 3.56 14.08
CA TYR A 137 -1.54 4.50 14.98
C TYR A 137 -0.21 3.90 15.44
N PHE A 138 0.86 4.69 15.37
CA PHE A 138 2.15 4.31 15.94
C PHE A 138 2.21 4.74 17.40
N GLU A 139 1.95 3.80 18.31
CA GLU A 139 1.96 4.06 19.74
C GLU A 139 2.53 2.86 20.51
N LYS A 140 2.93 3.10 21.77
CA LYS A 140 3.33 2.03 22.68
C LYS A 140 2.14 1.14 23.03
N CYS A 141 2.29 -0.15 22.74
CA CYS A 141 1.33 -1.15 23.17
C CYS A 141 1.24 -1.16 24.71
N ARG A 142 0.03 -1.03 25.27
CA ARG A 142 -0.16 -1.02 26.74
C ARG A 142 0.18 -2.35 27.43
N ALA A 143 0.29 -3.44 26.68
CA ALA A 143 0.58 -4.77 27.22
C ALA A 143 2.08 -5.11 27.18
N CYS A 144 2.75 -4.94 26.03
CA CYS A 144 4.18 -5.25 25.90
C CYS A 144 5.12 -4.05 26.02
N GLY A 145 4.60 -2.81 26.02
CA GLY A 145 5.36 -1.58 26.16
C GLY A 145 6.16 -1.14 24.92
N ILE A 146 6.15 -1.94 23.85
CA ILE A 146 6.89 -1.68 22.61
C ILE A 146 6.06 -0.77 21.69
N GLU A 147 6.70 0.24 21.09
CA GLU A 147 6.11 1.10 20.07
C GLU A 147 5.98 0.34 18.75
N LYS A 148 4.75 0.22 18.24
CA LYS A 148 4.39 -0.55 17.04
C LYS A 148 3.15 0.05 16.40
N GLU A 149 2.83 -0.41 15.19
CA GLU A 149 1.54 -0.17 14.55
C GLU A 149 0.40 -0.80 15.37
N LEU A 150 -0.52 0.05 15.83
CA LEU A 150 -1.76 -0.34 16.48
C LEU A 150 -2.92 -0.06 15.53
N ARG A 151 -3.73 -1.09 15.25
CA ARG A 151 -5.02 -0.93 14.55
C ARG A 151 -6.02 -0.36 15.53
N MET A 152 -6.71 0.72 15.20
CA MET A 152 -7.69 1.41 16.05
C MET A 152 -9.02 1.51 15.32
N TYR A 153 -10.12 1.19 15.98
CA TYR A 153 -11.45 1.13 15.38
C TYR A 153 -12.30 2.32 15.86
N GLY A 154 -12.24 3.42 15.12
CA GLY A 154 -12.95 4.65 15.42
C GLY A 154 -12.31 5.47 16.55
N GLN A 155 -12.72 6.73 16.68
CA GLN A 155 -12.08 7.70 17.59
C GLN A 155 -12.22 7.35 19.08
N ALA A 156 -13.14 6.46 19.44
CA ALA A 156 -13.41 6.06 20.82
C ALA A 156 -12.69 4.77 21.25
N ASP A 157 -11.92 4.12 20.38
CA ASP A 157 -11.22 2.89 20.70
C ASP A 157 -10.10 3.14 21.73
N LYS A 158 -10.28 2.54 22.92
CA LYS A 158 -9.34 2.64 24.04
C LYS A 158 -8.41 1.43 24.13
N ASP A 159 -8.60 0.41 23.30
CA ASP A 159 -7.79 -0.79 23.36
C ASP A 159 -6.45 -0.60 22.64
N LYS A 160 -5.52 0.08 23.30
CA LYS A 160 -4.16 0.32 22.78
C LYS A 160 -3.25 -0.92 22.89
N ARG A 161 -3.74 -2.09 22.48
CA ARG A 161 -2.95 -3.34 22.39
C ARG A 161 -2.57 -3.61 20.94
N CYS A 162 -1.39 -4.21 20.71
CA CYS A 162 -1.03 -4.68 19.38
C CYS A 162 -1.70 -6.04 19.10
N TYR A 163 -1.72 -6.45 17.83
CA TYR A 163 -2.33 -7.73 17.41
C TYR A 163 -1.76 -8.93 18.20
N ALA A 164 -0.43 -8.99 18.34
CA ALA A 164 0.24 -10.06 19.11
C ALA A 164 -0.11 -10.08 20.61
N CYS A 165 -0.62 -8.97 21.16
CA CYS A 165 -1.09 -8.87 22.54
C CYS A 165 -2.62 -9.03 22.68
N GLY A 166 -3.28 -9.55 21.64
CA GLY A 166 -4.69 -9.94 21.67
C GLY A 166 -5.67 -8.83 21.33
N LYS A 167 -5.25 -7.81 20.55
CA LYS A 167 -6.20 -6.96 19.83
C LYS A 167 -6.71 -7.74 18.62
N GLN A 168 -8.01 -8.03 18.58
CA GLN A 168 -8.69 -8.65 17.45
C GLN A 168 -9.39 -7.58 16.63
#